data_AF-A0A0N4XL59-F1
#
_entry.id   AF-A0A0N4XL59-F1
#
_cell.length_a   1.000
_cell.length_b   1.000
_cell.length_c   1.000
_cell.angle_alpha   90.00
_cell.angle_beta   90.00
_cell.angle_gamma   90.00
#
_symmetry.space_group_name_H-M   'P 1'
#
loop_
_entity.id
_entity.type
_entity.pdbx_description
1 polymer ?
#
loop_
_entity_poly.entity_id
_entity_poly.type
_entity_poly.pdbx_seq_one_letter_code
_entity_poly.pdbx_strand_id
1 'polypeptide(L)'
;MSLSEDDILIDACSALNIDDVVGSRVDNVDDASTSSVVLEIYPLVNNRRTRRTERITFPSNKDAQQFHSVVQRNIRRRLPPHLLNKEANNRVLVLINPFSGQKRAEKLWIEHGAPVLDAAGIESDVVHTGTSEHTPVARDFSISPLSFM
;
A
#
# COMPACT_ATOMS: atom_id res chain seq x y z
N MET A 1 -12.71 27.31 10.91
CA MET A 1 -13.37 26.06 10.49
C MET A 1 -12.34 24.95 10.61
N SER A 2 -12.47 24.13 11.66
CA SER A 2 -11.58 23.00 11.92
C SER A 2 -12.08 21.80 11.13
N LEU A 3 -11.43 21.50 10.01
CA LEU A 3 -11.58 20.21 9.33
C LEU A 3 -10.94 19.16 10.26
N SER A 4 -11.69 18.11 10.59
CA SER A 4 -11.15 16.94 11.30
C SER A 4 -10.07 16.30 10.43
N GLU A 5 -8.98 15.86 11.06
CA GLU A 5 -7.74 15.41 10.40
C GLU A 5 -7.88 14.13 9.54
N ASP A 6 -9.06 13.50 9.54
CA ASP A 6 -9.26 12.15 8.99
C ASP A 6 -9.84 12.12 7.57
N ASP A 7 -10.43 13.21 7.07
CA ASP A 7 -11.09 13.27 5.76
C ASP A 7 -10.47 14.34 4.85
N ILE A 8 -10.03 13.93 3.65
CA ILE A 8 -9.66 14.86 2.59
C ILE A 8 -10.91 15.09 1.73
N LEU A 9 -11.43 16.31 1.73
CA LEU A 9 -12.54 16.73 0.86
C LEU A 9 -12.02 16.93 -0.57
N ILE A 10 -12.34 15.98 -1.45
CA ILE A 10 -12.01 16.02 -2.87
C ILE A 10 -13.30 16.35 -3.63
N ASP A 11 -13.63 17.64 -3.70
CA ASP A 11 -14.83 18.15 -4.38
C ASP A 11 -16.17 17.69 -3.74
N ALA A 12 -17.25 18.41 -4.03
CA ALA A 12 -18.49 18.48 -3.24
C ALA A 12 -19.29 17.17 -3.01
N CYS A 13 -18.81 16.00 -3.45
CA CYS A 13 -19.57 14.74 -3.44
C CYS A 13 -18.79 13.50 -2.96
N SER A 14 -17.54 13.58 -2.51
CA SER A 14 -16.81 12.37 -2.07
C SER A 14 -15.84 12.66 -0.92
N ALA A 15 -16.13 12.10 0.25
CA ALA A 15 -15.18 12.04 1.36
C ALA A 15 -14.19 10.90 1.09
N LEU A 16 -12.90 11.22 1.02
CA LEU A 16 -11.83 10.24 0.93
C LEU A 16 -11.23 10.02 2.31
N ASN A 17 -11.38 8.79 2.81
CA ASN A 17 -10.72 8.38 4.04
C ASN A 17 -9.24 8.11 3.74
N ILE A 18 -8.35 8.80 4.46
CA ILE A 18 -6.91 8.69 4.25
C ILE A 18 -6.37 7.28 4.54
N ASP A 19 -7.00 6.52 5.44
CA ASP A 19 -6.63 5.14 5.77
C ASP A 19 -6.88 4.16 4.62
N ASP A 20 -7.74 4.55 3.66
CA ASP A 20 -8.03 3.74 2.47
C ASP A 20 -7.02 3.99 1.35
N VAL A 21 -6.17 5.02 1.47
CA VAL A 21 -5.14 5.38 0.49
C VAL A 21 -3.88 4.59 0.76
N VAL A 22 -3.42 3.86 -0.25
CA VAL A 22 -2.19 3.04 -0.14
C VAL A 22 -1.07 3.57 -1.01
N GLY A 23 -1.40 4.28 -2.09
CA GLY A 23 -0.42 4.84 -3.00
C GLY A 23 -0.86 6.17 -3.57
N SER A 24 0.11 7.00 -3.96
CA SER A 24 -0.15 8.24 -4.67
C SER A 24 0.99 8.58 -5.63
N ARG A 25 0.64 9.06 -6.82
CA ARG A 25 1.59 9.54 -7.83
C ARG A 25 1.10 10.82 -8.49
N VAL A 26 2.03 11.62 -8.99
CA VAL A 26 1.72 12.83 -9.77
C VAL A 26 1.80 12.48 -11.25
N ASP A 27 0.69 12.66 -11.97
CA ASP A 27 0.63 12.60 -13.42
C ASP A 27 0.68 14.04 -13.96
N ASN A 28 1.79 14.39 -14.62
CA ASN A 28 1.88 15.63 -15.39
C ASN A 28 1.29 15.37 -16.77
N VAL A 29 0.18 16.03 -17.10
CA VAL A 29 -0.33 16.02 -18.47
C VAL A 29 0.55 16.98 -19.27
N ASP A 30 0.97 16.57 -20.48
CA ASP A 30 1.96 17.29 -21.31
C ASP A 30 1.57 18.75 -21.66
N ASP A 31 0.30 19.11 -21.47
CA ASP A 31 -0.17 20.51 -21.50
C ASP A 31 0.02 21.17 -20.13
N ALA A 32 1.08 21.99 -20.04
CA ALA A 32 1.66 22.65 -18.86
C ALA A 32 0.73 23.47 -17.92
N SER A 33 -0.59 23.47 -18.15
CA SER A 33 -1.57 24.28 -17.43
C SER A 33 -2.23 23.55 -16.26
N THR A 34 -2.22 22.22 -16.23
CA THR A 34 -2.86 21.44 -15.15
C THR A 34 -2.01 20.24 -14.77
N SER A 35 -2.07 19.83 -13.50
CA SER A 35 -1.38 18.64 -13.02
C SER A 35 -2.34 17.81 -12.20
N SER A 36 -2.20 16.49 -12.24
CA SER A 36 -3.12 15.61 -11.53
C SER A 36 -2.40 14.70 -10.56
N VAL A 37 -3.04 14.41 -9.44
CA VAL A 37 -2.59 13.40 -8.49
C VAL A 37 -3.51 12.21 -8.61
N VAL A 38 -2.93 11.06 -8.88
CA VAL A 38 -3.64 9.79 -8.94
C VAL A 38 -3.41 9.06 -7.63
N LEU A 39 -4.51 8.74 -6.95
CA LEU A 39 -4.55 8.00 -5.71
C LEU A 39 -4.96 6.55 -5.99
N GLU A 40 -4.22 5.61 -5.41
CA GLU A 40 -4.62 4.20 -5.36
C GLU A 40 -5.26 3.94 -4.01
N ILE A 41 -6.56 3.63 -4.04
CA ILE A 41 -7.37 3.48 -2.84
C ILE A 41 -8.10 2.14 -2.79
N TYR A 42 -8.35 1.65 -1.58
CA TYR A 42 -9.04 0.39 -1.35
C TYR A 42 -10.19 0.57 -0.35
N PRO A 43 -11.23 1.37 -0.65
CA PRO A 43 -12.35 1.57 0.26
C PRO A 43 -13.13 0.29 0.56
N LEU A 44 -13.79 0.26 1.71
CA LEU A 44 -14.76 -0.78 2.07
C LEU A 44 -16.10 -0.50 1.39
N VAL A 45 -16.39 -1.24 0.32
CA VAL A 45 -17.70 -1.23 -0.35
C VAL A 45 -18.39 -2.55 -0.03
N ASN A 46 -19.55 -2.50 0.63
CA ASN A 46 -20.29 -3.70 1.05
C ASN A 46 -19.42 -4.71 1.85
N ASN A 47 -18.66 -4.20 2.84
CA ASN A 47 -17.67 -4.97 3.62
C ASN A 47 -16.56 -5.65 2.82
N ARG A 48 -16.30 -5.19 1.59
CA ARG A 48 -15.22 -5.70 0.74
C ARG A 48 -14.31 -4.56 0.31
N ARG A 49 -13.01 -4.73 0.57
CA ARG A 49 -11.96 -3.84 0.06
C ARG A 49 -11.97 -3.92 -1.46
N THR A 50 -12.25 -2.80 -2.12
CA THR A 50 -12.36 -2.73 -3.58
C THR A 50 -11.32 -1.76 -4.09
N ARG A 51 -10.45 -2.20 -5.01
CA ARG A 51 -9.48 -1.32 -5.64
C ARG A 51 -10.19 -0.24 -6.45
N ARG A 52 -9.83 1.02 -6.23
CA ARG A 52 -10.23 2.16 -7.06
C ARG A 52 -9.04 3.06 -7.30
N THR A 53 -9.10 3.76 -8.42
CA THR A 53 -8.15 4.80 -8.77
C THR A 53 -8.92 6.10 -8.83
N GLU A 54 -8.53 7.07 -8.02
CA GLU A 54 -9.13 8.40 -8.03
C GLU A 54 -8.11 9.41 -8.55
N ARG A 55 -8.56 10.29 -9.45
CA ARG A 55 -7.72 11.33 -10.04
C ARG A 55 -8.22 12.69 -9.57
N ILE A 56 -7.33 13.45 -8.97
CA ILE A 56 -7.58 14.81 -8.52
C ILE A 56 -6.80 15.75 -9.41
N THR A 57 -7.49 16.69 -10.06
CA THR A 57 -6.87 17.66 -10.95
C THR A 57 -6.62 18.97 -10.21
N PHE A 58 -5.42 19.51 -10.37
CA PHE A 58 -5.00 20.77 -9.77
C PHE A 58 -4.68 21.79 -10.86
N PRO A 59 -4.96 23.08 -10.61
CA PRO A 59 -4.66 24.17 -11.54
C PRO A 59 -3.16 24.48 -11.61
N SER A 60 -2.35 23.99 -10.67
CA SER A 60 -0.90 24.17 -10.65
C SER A 60 -0.19 22.88 -10.32
N ASN A 61 0.96 22.68 -10.95
CA ASN A 61 1.89 21.60 -10.60
C ASN A 61 2.36 21.70 -9.14
N LYS A 62 2.58 22.92 -8.66
CA LYS A 62 3.02 23.16 -7.27
C LYS A 62 1.98 22.68 -6.27
N ASP A 63 0.70 22.91 -6.55
CA ASP A 63 -0.40 22.47 -5.68
C ASP A 63 -0.55 20.95 -5.70
N ALA A 64 -0.42 20.33 -6.88
CA ALA A 64 -0.40 18.87 -7.01
C ALA A 64 0.75 18.22 -6.23
N GLN A 65 1.97 18.79 -6.32
CA GLN A 65 3.13 18.30 -5.57
C GLN A 65 2.98 18.49 -4.06
N GLN A 66 2.43 19.63 -3.63
CA GLN A 66 2.18 19.89 -2.21
C GLN A 66 1.14 18.91 -1.67
N PHE A 67 0.06 18.67 -2.39
CA PHE A 67 -0.95 17.69 -2.03
C PHE A 67 -0.36 16.27 -1.96
N HIS A 68 0.38 15.85 -3.00
CA HIS A 68 1.07 14.56 -3.03
C HIS A 68 2.00 14.38 -1.83
N SER A 69 2.74 15.42 -1.45
CA SER A 69 3.64 15.39 -0.29
C SER A 69 2.89 15.22 1.04
N VAL A 70 1.70 15.81 1.18
CA VAL A 70 0.84 15.64 2.36
C VAL A 70 0.30 14.22 2.43
N VAL A 71 -0.26 13.72 1.33
CA VAL A 71 -0.75 12.33 1.25
C VAL A 71 0.38 11.35 1.57
N GLN A 72 1.54 11.50 0.95
CA GLN A 72 2.73 10.67 1.18
C GLN A 72 3.23 10.71 2.63
N ARG A 73 2.98 11.79 3.37
CA ARG A 73 3.33 11.87 4.79
C ARG A 73 2.32 11.12 5.67
N ASN A 74 1.05 11.18 5.32
CA ASN A 74 -0.04 10.61 6.13
C ASN A 74 -0.25 9.12 5.87
N ILE A 75 0.01 8.62 4.66
CA ILE A 75 -0.02 7.17 4.36
C ILE A 75 1.18 6.41 4.97
N ARG A 76 2.11 7.11 5.65
CA ARG A 76 3.29 6.46 6.24
C ARG A 76 2.87 5.53 7.36
N ARG A 77 3.35 4.29 7.26
CA ARG A 77 3.19 3.30 8.30
C ARG A 77 3.82 3.79 9.60
N ARG A 78 3.08 3.63 10.70
CA ARG A 78 3.67 3.74 12.03
C ARG A 78 4.66 2.59 12.19
N LEU A 79 5.92 2.92 12.47
CA LEU A 79 6.94 1.93 12.72
C LEU A 79 6.56 1.10 13.96
N PRO A 80 6.65 -0.24 13.90
CA PRO A 80 6.50 -1.07 15.08
C PRO A 80 7.45 -0.60 16.18
N PRO A 81 6.98 -0.50 17.45
CA PRO A 81 7.78 0.05 18.55
C PRO A 81 9.03 -0.77 18.89
N HIS A 82 9.10 -2.02 18.40
CA HIS A 82 10.18 -2.96 18.65
C HIS A 82 11.26 -2.95 17.55
N LEU A 83 11.16 -2.08 16.54
CA LEU A 83 12.24 -1.93 15.57
C LEU A 83 13.42 -1.22 16.23
N LEU A 84 14.53 -1.95 16.37
CA LEU A 84 15.78 -1.48 16.97
C LEU A 84 16.41 -0.33 16.14
N ASN A 85 16.22 -0.35 14.83
CA ASN A 85 16.55 0.75 13.93
C ASN A 85 15.26 1.42 13.46
N LYS A 86 15.18 2.75 13.58
CA LYS A 86 14.02 3.55 13.11
C LYS A 86 13.91 3.65 11.59
N GLU A 87 14.62 2.81 10.86
CA GLU A 87 14.54 2.73 9.41
C GLU A 87 13.56 1.62 9.05
N ALA A 88 12.45 2.00 8.41
CA ALA A 88 11.58 1.03 7.80
C ALA A 88 12.34 0.38 6.64
N ASN A 89 12.68 -0.91 6.75
CA ASN A 89 12.91 -1.68 5.54
C ASN A 89 11.52 -1.89 4.93
N ASN A 90 11.25 -1.31 3.75
CA ASN A 90 9.97 -1.47 3.05
C ASN A 90 9.83 -2.90 2.47
N ARG A 91 10.17 -3.91 3.27
CA ARG A 91 10.21 -5.32 2.90
C ARG A 91 9.37 -6.12 3.87
N VAL A 92 8.57 -7.04 3.36
CA VAL A 92 7.80 -7.99 4.18
C VAL A 92 7.98 -9.42 3.67
N LEU A 93 8.01 -10.37 4.60
CA LEU A 93 7.94 -11.79 4.27
C LEU A 93 6.46 -12.21 4.29
N VAL A 94 5.99 -12.79 3.19
CA VAL A 94 4.61 -13.26 3.04
C VAL A 94 4.61 -14.77 3.00
N LEU A 95 4.04 -15.39 4.04
CA LEU A 95 3.89 -16.84 4.12
C LEU A 95 2.51 -17.25 3.58
N ILE A 96 2.48 -17.93 2.45
CA ILE A 96 1.23 -18.40 1.82
C ILE A 96 1.08 -19.90 2.06
N ASN A 97 0.03 -20.30 2.77
CA ASN A 97 -0.40 -21.70 2.79
C ASN A 97 -1.32 -21.96 1.59
N PRO A 98 -0.87 -22.71 0.56
CA PRO A 98 -1.63 -22.92 -0.67
C PRO A 98 -2.93 -23.71 -0.45
N PHE A 99 -3.06 -24.46 0.64
CA PHE A 99 -4.26 -25.24 0.95
C PHE A 99 -5.36 -24.44 1.67
N SER A 100 -5.03 -23.22 2.14
CA SER A 100 -5.98 -22.35 2.83
C SER A 100 -7.04 -21.77 1.88
N GLY A 101 -8.18 -21.35 2.44
CA GLY A 101 -9.25 -20.69 1.69
C GLY A 101 -9.81 -21.53 0.54
N GLN A 102 -10.00 -22.83 0.76
CA GLN A 102 -10.43 -23.80 -0.28
C GLN A 102 -9.45 -23.89 -1.45
N LYS A 103 -8.13 -23.88 -1.18
CA LYS A 103 -7.05 -23.88 -2.19
C LYS A 103 -7.00 -22.63 -3.08
N ARG A 104 -7.48 -21.50 -2.56
CA ARG A 104 -7.50 -20.20 -3.28
C ARG A 104 -6.53 -19.18 -2.72
N ALA A 105 -5.77 -19.50 -1.67
CA ALA A 105 -4.89 -18.54 -0.99
C ALA A 105 -3.90 -17.86 -1.95
N GLU A 106 -3.26 -18.64 -2.83
CA GLU A 106 -2.33 -18.11 -3.84
C GLU A 106 -3.04 -17.21 -4.87
N LYS A 107 -4.20 -17.64 -5.36
CA LYS A 107 -5.03 -16.84 -6.27
C LYS A 107 -5.43 -15.50 -5.64
N LEU A 108 -5.90 -15.53 -4.38
CA LEU A 108 -6.29 -14.33 -3.64
C LEU A 108 -5.10 -13.41 -3.37
N TRP A 109 -3.92 -13.98 -3.12
CA TRP A 109 -2.70 -13.20 -2.99
C TRP A 109 -2.37 -12.46 -4.27
N ILE A 110 -2.35 -13.15 -5.42
CA ILE A 110 -2.05 -12.53 -6.72
C ILE A 110 -3.09 -11.47 -7.09
N GLU A 111 -4.38 -11.77 -6.90
CA GLU A 111 -5.47 -10.87 -7.32
C GLU A 111 -5.65 -9.66 -6.39
N HIS A 112 -5.33 -9.79 -5.10
CA HIS A 112 -5.69 -8.78 -4.10
C HIS A 112 -4.55 -8.38 -3.17
N GLY A 113 -3.66 -9.29 -2.79
CA GLY A 113 -2.58 -9.02 -1.83
C GLY A 113 -1.39 -8.30 -2.45
N ALA A 114 -0.79 -8.88 -3.49
CA ALA A 114 0.38 -8.33 -4.15
C ALA A 114 0.16 -6.90 -4.71
N PRO A 115 -0.97 -6.58 -5.37
CA PRO A 115 -1.20 -5.23 -5.89
C PRO A 115 -1.27 -4.15 -4.79
N VAL A 116 -1.73 -4.50 -3.59
CA VAL A 116 -1.80 -3.55 -2.46
C VAL A 116 -0.41 -3.22 -1.95
N LEU A 117 0.47 -4.23 -1.83
CA LEU A 117 1.84 -4.00 -1.39
C LEU A 117 2.65 -3.24 -2.44
N ASP A 118 2.47 -3.56 -3.72
CA ASP A 118 3.12 -2.86 -4.84
C ASP A 118 2.72 -1.38 -4.87
N ALA A 119 1.42 -1.08 -4.79
CA ALA A 119 0.90 0.30 -4.75
C ALA A 119 1.45 1.11 -3.55
N ALA A 120 1.75 0.42 -2.45
CA ALA A 120 2.33 1.01 -1.24
C ALA A 120 3.87 1.08 -1.26
N GLY A 121 4.52 0.64 -2.34
CA GLY A 121 5.97 0.61 -2.46
C GLY A 121 6.65 -0.36 -1.47
N ILE A 122 5.98 -1.46 -1.16
CA ILE A 122 6.46 -2.49 -0.24
C ILE A 122 6.90 -3.71 -1.05
N GLU A 123 8.17 -4.03 -0.94
CA GLU A 123 8.73 -5.26 -1.49
C GLU A 123 8.25 -6.45 -0.65
N SER A 124 7.91 -7.54 -1.32
CA SER A 124 7.46 -8.76 -0.65
C SER A 124 8.24 -9.97 -1.11
N ASP A 125 8.77 -10.72 -0.15
CA ASP A 125 9.34 -12.04 -0.37
C ASP A 125 8.26 -13.08 -0.06
N VAL A 126 7.82 -13.83 -1.07
CA VAL A 126 6.72 -14.80 -0.93
C VAL A 126 7.28 -16.21 -0.72
N VAL A 127 6.92 -16.84 0.39
CA VAL A 127 7.28 -18.22 0.69
C VAL A 127 6.02 -19.06 0.84
N HIS A 128 5.94 -20.13 0.05
CA HIS A 128 4.84 -21.08 0.10
C HIS A 128 5.12 -22.13 1.17
N THR A 129 4.19 -22.29 2.10
CA THR A 129 4.31 -23.29 3.16
C THR A 129 3.74 -24.64 2.66
N GLY A 130 4.60 -25.63 2.39
CA GLY A 130 4.18 -27.03 2.17
C GLY A 130 4.22 -27.78 3.50
N THR A 131 3.35 -28.73 3.85
CA THR A 131 2.40 -29.62 3.17
C THR A 131 1.12 -29.73 4.03
N SER A 132 0.18 -30.64 3.71
CA SER A 132 -1.09 -30.84 4.44
C SER A 132 -0.96 -31.19 5.94
N GLU A 133 0.25 -31.34 6.45
CA GLU A 133 0.55 -31.58 7.85
C GLU A 133 1.24 -30.36 8.47
N HIS A 134 0.64 -29.88 9.56
CA HIS A 134 1.03 -28.73 10.38
C HIS A 134 2.53 -28.68 10.75
N THR A 135 3.38 -28.20 9.85
CA THR A 135 4.80 -27.95 10.14
C THR A 135 5.09 -26.45 10.08
N PRO A 136 5.63 -25.84 11.14
CA PRO A 136 5.93 -24.41 11.15
C PRO A 136 7.12 -24.11 10.23
N VAL A 137 6.91 -23.29 9.21
CA VAL A 137 7.94 -22.80 8.25
C VAL A 137 8.97 -21.83 8.89
N ALA A 138 9.03 -21.78 10.22
CA ALA A 138 9.94 -20.89 10.94
C ALA A 138 11.37 -21.45 11.13
N ARG A 139 11.71 -22.64 10.60
CA ARG A 139 13.00 -23.30 10.94
C ARG A 139 14.16 -23.13 9.95
N ASP A 140 13.93 -22.73 8.70
CA ASP A 140 15.01 -22.72 7.69
C ASP A 140 15.27 -21.36 7.03
N PHE A 141 14.93 -20.24 7.67
CA PHE A 141 15.52 -18.96 7.30
C PHE A 141 16.94 -18.86 7.87
N SER A 142 17.87 -19.62 7.27
CA SER A 142 19.27 -19.25 7.31
C SER A 142 19.39 -17.89 6.61
N ILE A 143 19.46 -16.84 7.42
CA ILE A 143 19.91 -15.53 7.01
C ILE A 143 21.33 -15.75 6.46
N SER A 144 21.47 -15.86 5.15
CA SER A 144 22.79 -15.79 4.52
C SER A 144 23.40 -14.46 4.96
N PRO A 145 24.54 -14.46 5.66
CA PRO A 145 25.19 -13.20 6.00
C PRO A 145 25.50 -12.50 4.67
N LEU A 146 25.11 -11.23 4.60
CA LEU A 146 25.56 -10.28 3.59
C LEU A 146 27.06 -10.49 3.35
N SER A 147 27.41 -11.06 2.20
CA SER A 147 28.76 -10.95 1.67
C SER A 147 28.93 -9.48 1.26
N PHE A 148 29.43 -8.67 2.19
CA PHE A 148 30.12 -7.43 1.82
C PHE A 148 31.42 -7.83 1.14
N MET A 149 31.47 -7.61 -0.18
CA MET A 149 32.70 -7.35 -0.94
C MET A 149 32.37 -6.38 -2.06
#